data_AF-A0A3Q9XYM5-F1
#
_entry.id   AF-A0A3Q9XYM5-F1
#
_cell.length_a   1.000
_cell.length_b   1.000
_cell.length_c   1.000
_cell.angle_alpha   90.00
_cell.angle_beta   90.00
_cell.angle_gamma   90.00
#
_symmetry.space_group_name_H-M   'P 1'
#
loop_
_entity.id
_entity.type
_entity.pdbx_description
1 polymer ?
#
loop_
_entity_poly.entity_id
_entity_poly.type
_entity_poly.pdbx_seq_one_letter_code
_entity_poly.pdbx_strand_id
1 'polypeptide(L)' 'MALRNVAEAQGGVGTLAKKAHVGRESLYKTLSGAGNPKWHTLVSLCVAMGLNLRLS' A
#
# COMPACT_ATOMS: atom_id res chain seq x y z
N MET A 1 -5.19 -1.33 9.30
CA MET A 1 -6.38 -2.07 8.82
C MET A 1 -7.03 -1.43 7.59
N ALA A 2 -7.28 -0.11 7.55
CA ALA A 2 -7.97 0.54 6.42
C ALA A 2 -7.34 0.30 5.03
N LEU A 3 -6.02 0.49 4.87
CA LEU A 3 -5.33 0.31 3.58
C LEU A 3 -5.34 -1.14 3.08
N ARG A 4 -5.30 -2.12 3.99
CA ARG A 4 -5.39 -3.54 3.64
C ARG A 4 -6.74 -3.86 3.01
N ASN A 5 -7.84 -3.36 3.59
CA ASN A 5 -9.18 -3.62 3.08
C ASN A 5 -9.39 -3.04 1.67
N VAL A 6 -8.86 -1.84 1.42
CA VAL A 6 -8.89 -1.23 0.08
C VAL A 6 -8.07 -2.08 -0.91
N ALA A 7 -6.88 -2.54 -0.51
CA ALA A 7 -6.06 -3.42 -1.35
C ALA A 7 -6.76 -4.75 -1.66
N GLU A 8 -7.46 -5.34 -0.68
CA GLU A 8 -8.22 -6.59 -0.89
C GLU A 8 -9.39 -6.37 -1.85
N ALA A 9 -10.15 -5.28 -1.69
CA ALA A 9 -11.25 -4.92 -2.59
C ALA A 9 -10.78 -4.63 -4.03
N GLN A 10 -9.54 -4.17 -4.23
CA GLN A 10 -8.95 -3.90 -5.54
C GLN A 10 -8.28 -5.12 -6.23
N GLY A 11 -8.54 -6.33 -5.74
CA GLY A 11 -7.98 -7.57 -6.30
C GLY A 11 -6.79 -8.13 -5.51
N GLY A 12 -6.66 -7.76 -4.24
CA GLY A 12 -5.70 -8.35 -3.31
C GLY A 12 -4.37 -7.61 -3.20
N VAL A 13 -3.71 -7.86 -2.06
CA VAL A 13 -2.36 -7.35 -1.74
C VAL A 13 -1.33 -7.74 -2.81
N GLY A 14 -1.46 -8.91 -3.45
CA GLY A 14 -0.58 -9.35 -4.54
C GLY A 14 -0.70 -8.51 -5.81
N THR A 15 -1.91 -8.08 -6.16
CA THR A 15 -2.16 -7.22 -7.33
C THR A 15 -1.63 -5.81 -7.08
N LEU A 16 -1.81 -5.29 -5.86
CA LEU A 16 -1.24 -4.02 -5.45
C LEU A 16 0.30 -4.05 -5.47
N ALA A 17 0.93 -5.13 -5.00
CA ALA A 17 2.38 -5.29 -5.04
C ALA A 17 2.96 -5.15 -6.47
N LYS A 18 2.28 -5.78 -7.43
CA LYS A 18 2.65 -5.70 -8.85
C LYS A 18 2.47 -4.27 -9.39
N LYS A 19 1.33 -3.63 -9.11
CA LYS A 19 1.06 -2.24 -9.56
C LYS A 19 2.02 -1.22 -8.95
N ALA A 20 2.39 -1.38 -7.69
CA ALA A 20 3.24 -0.46 -6.96
C ALA A 20 4.75 -0.78 -7.10
N HIS A 21 5.12 -1.82 -7.88
CA HIS A 21 6.51 -2.24 -8.07
C HIS A 21 7.27 -2.48 -6.74
N VAL A 22 6.58 -3.01 -5.73
CA VAL A 22 7.16 -3.30 -4.40
C VAL A 22 7.08 -4.78 -4.06
N GLY A 23 8.11 -5.28 -3.38
CA GLY A 23 8.15 -6.65 -2.89
C GLY A 23 7.00 -6.96 -1.93
N ARG A 24 6.42 -8.15 -2.08
CA ARG A 24 5.28 -8.63 -1.26
C ARG A 24 5.55 -8.51 0.25
N GLU A 25 6.76 -8.81 0.72
CA GLU A 25 7.14 -8.65 2.13
C GLU A 25 7.12 -7.19 2.61
N SER A 26 7.69 -6.29 1.82
CA SER A 26 7.69 -4.85 2.14
C SER A 26 6.26 -4.30 2.21
N LEU A 27 5.41 -4.76 1.29
CA LEU A 27 4.00 -4.41 1.26
C LEU A 27 3.26 -4.96 2.49
N TYR A 28 3.48 -6.22 2.84
CA TYR A 28 2.88 -6.83 4.04
C TYR A 28 3.30 -6.11 5.32
N LYS A 29 4.59 -5.77 5.48
CA LYS A 29 5.08 -4.97 6.62
C LYS A 29 4.43 -3.59 6.68
N THR A 30 4.30 -2.94 5.52
CA THR A 30 3.69 -1.61 5.40
C THR A 30 2.20 -1.63 5.78
N LEU A 31 1.46 -2.65 5.33
CA LEU A 31 0.02 -2.78 5.57
C LEU A 31 -0.33 -3.39 6.94
N SER A 32 0.62 -4.05 7.61
CA SER A 32 0.45 -4.70 8.92
C SER A 32 0.36 -3.71 10.09
N GLY A 33 0.56 -2.40 9.87
CA GLY A 33 0.54 -1.41 10.94
C GLY A 33 1.77 -1.40 11.86
N ALA A 34 2.72 -2.33 11.66
CA ALA A 34 3.94 -2.47 12.46
C ALA A 34 5.22 -2.07 11.71
N GLY A 35 5.13 -1.67 10.44
CA GLY A 35 6.27 -1.21 9.65
C GLY A 35 6.57 0.28 9.85
N ASN A 36 7.84 0.66 9.66
CA ASN A 36 8.25 2.02 9.34
C ASN A 36 8.40 2.15 7.81
N PRO A 37 7.30 2.17 7.04
CA PRO A 37 7.39 2.30 5.60
C PRO A 37 8.02 3.65 5.28
N LYS A 38 9.00 3.65 4.38
CA LYS A 38 9.56 4.91 3.92
C LYS A 38 8.46 5.72 3.23
N TRP A 39 8.53 7.05 3.36
CA TRP A 39 7.43 7.92 2.91
C TRP A 39 7.09 7.71 1.42
N HIS A 40 8.12 7.55 0.60
CA HIS A 40 7.99 7.24 -0.82
C HIS A 40 7.23 5.93 -1.10
N THR A 41 7.38 4.90 -0.28
CA THR A 41 6.64 3.63 -0.43
C THR A 41 5.15 3.82 -0.18
N LEU A 42 4.76 4.57 0.85
CA LEU A 42 3.35 4.87 1.11
C LEU A 42 2.73 5.71 -0.02
N VAL A 43 3.46 6.70 -0.54
CA VAL A 43 2.98 7.52 -1.67
C VAL A 43 2.80 6.65 -2.92
N SER A 44 3.80 5.83 -3.28
CA SER A 44 3.68 4.90 -4.42
C SER A 44 2.50 3.96 -4.27
N LEU A 45 2.21 3.51 -3.05
CA LEU A 45 1.06 2.66 -2.77
C LEU A 45 -0.26 3.39 -2.94
N CYS A 46 -0.37 4.61 -2.43
CA CYS A 46 -1.57 5.41 -2.58
C CYS A 46 -1.83 5.74 -4.05
N VAL A 47 -0.79 6.12 -4.80
CA VAL A 47 -0.88 6.34 -6.26
C VAL A 47 -1.31 5.07 -6.99
N ALA A 48 -0.72 3.90 -6.67
CA ALA A 48 -1.09 2.63 -7.28
C ALA A 48 -2.54 2.19 -6.96
N MET A 49 -3.09 2.65 -5.82
CA MET A 49 -4.48 2.46 -5.43
C MET A 49 -5.42 3.55 -5.97
N GLY A 50 -4.91 4.57 -6.66
CA GLY A 50 -5.70 5.74 -7.11
C GLY A 50 -6.13 6.67 -5.98
N LEU A 51 -5.49 6.58 -4.81
CA LEU A 51 -5.79 7.39 -3.62
C LEU A 51 -4.95 8.67 -3.62
N ASN A 52 -5.58 9.77 -3.20
CA ASN A 52 -4.91 11.06 -3.02
C ASN A 52 -4.66 11.30 -1.53
N LEU A 53 -3.39 11.46 -1.13
CA LEU A 53 -3.05 11.83 0.24
C LEU A 53 -3.31 13.32 0.45
N ARG A 54 -4.24 13.64 1.36
CA ARG A 54 -4.37 15.00 1.92
C ARG A 54 -3.74 15.01 3.31
N LEU A 55 -2.81 15.93 3.50
CA LEU A 55 -2.31 16.32 4.82
C LEU A 55 -3.11 17.57 5.21
N SER A 56 -3.88 17.46 6.28
CA SER A 56 -4.69 18.54 6.87
C SER A 56 -4.15 18.92 8.22
#